data_AF-A0A2H5ZUB7-F1
#
_entry.id   AF-A0A2H5ZUB7-F1
#
_cell.length_a   1.000
_cell.length_b   1.000
_cell.length_c   1.000
_cell.angle_alpha   90.00
_cell.angle_beta   90.00
_cell.angle_gamma   90.00
#
_symmetry.space_group_name_H-M   'P 1'
#
loop_
_entity.id
_entity.type
_entity.pdbx_description
1 polymer ?
#
loop_
_entity_poly.entity_id
_entity_poly.type
_entity_poly.pdbx_seq_one_letter_code
_entity_poly.pdbx_strand_id
1 'polypeptide(L)'
;MWDRVREWFRERKEKLDLFDETYADRQDNPLYLLGQIVYFSWIAVVVSGILLMIWYEPTTHGAYNSILRIQREIPFGWLIRGVHKYGADMLIIAITLRIYRMYFLGEYKRPHELSWMILFASLVLAMISGLTGYLLIWNQRAFWAAKVVLTVAVYLDELPLIGQTRFGSAIAFAFLGGPAEGQGTLTRFYAIHFGISALLLIATEVYFIFTRRRRFVLSPTALVILCLMLVVTSYVFPAEMGRRADPNRTPLPILSDWYFLALYQYVKYTPPLWAGLGPGLLIAYGMLVPFLDRSKGRRPSERPFFTVVGVMALVYFLVFTALIMFNIAVIGRDPHVVLLLTAATLVVGLVLELRYRRRQKLAEAAAPRPAPRPAPARAAAG
;
A
#
# COMPACT_ATOMS: atom_id res chain seq x y z
N MET A 1 20.44 -1.55 -26.22
CA MET A 1 19.22 -1.40 -25.40
C MET A 1 19.38 -2.10 -24.05
N TRP A 2 19.76 -3.38 -24.06
CA TRP A 2 19.98 -4.19 -22.86
C TRP A 2 21.03 -3.61 -21.90
N ASP A 3 22.12 -3.03 -22.39
CA ASP A 3 23.15 -2.48 -21.49
C ASP A 3 22.67 -1.27 -20.69
N ARG A 4 21.83 -0.40 -21.28
CA ARG A 4 21.18 0.71 -20.57
C ARG A 4 20.24 0.22 -19.48
N VAL A 5 19.52 -0.89 -19.72
CA VAL A 5 18.63 -1.49 -18.72
C VAL A 5 19.43 -2.13 -17.58
N ARG A 6 20.52 -2.84 -17.91
CA ARG A 6 21.41 -3.42 -16.89
C ARG A 6 22.07 -2.34 -16.02
N GLU A 7 22.55 -1.26 -16.64
CA GLU A 7 23.15 -0.14 -15.92
C GLU A 7 22.12 0.58 -15.04
N TRP A 8 20.91 0.82 -15.56
CA TRP A 8 19.82 1.35 -14.78
C TRP A 8 19.57 0.50 -13.54
N PHE A 9 19.45 -0.82 -13.71
CA PHE A 9 19.19 -1.74 -12.60
C PHE A 9 20.35 -1.78 -11.59
N ARG A 10 21.60 -1.81 -12.07
CA ARG A 10 22.80 -1.81 -11.21
C ARG A 10 22.84 -0.58 -10.30
N GLU A 11 22.66 0.61 -10.87
CA GLU A 11 22.69 1.87 -10.09
C GLU A 11 21.60 1.90 -9.01
N ARG A 12 20.37 1.44 -9.34
CA ARG A 12 19.26 1.41 -8.37
C ARG A 12 19.50 0.35 -7.31
N LYS A 13 20.04 -0.80 -7.67
CA LYS A 13 20.34 -1.89 -6.75
C LYS A 13 21.40 -1.48 -5.72
N GLU A 14 22.43 -0.74 -6.13
CA GLU A 14 23.46 -0.22 -5.22
C GLU A 14 22.89 0.75 -4.19
N LYS A 15 21.95 1.59 -4.63
CA LYS A 15 21.26 2.58 -3.79
C LYS A 15 19.91 2.08 -3.25
N LEU A 16 19.66 0.78 -3.31
CA LEU A 16 18.42 0.19 -2.84
C LEU A 16 18.41 0.23 -1.31
N ASP A 17 17.48 1.01 -0.80
CA ASP A 17 17.25 1.18 0.63
C ASP A 17 15.81 0.76 0.94
N LEU A 18 15.66 -0.38 1.61
CA LEU A 18 14.37 -0.98 1.90
C LEU A 18 13.83 -0.61 3.28
N PHE A 19 14.67 -0.50 4.31
CA PHE A 19 14.21 -0.34 5.69
C PHE A 19 15.04 0.65 6.51
N ASP A 20 16.35 0.71 6.31
CA ASP A 20 17.27 1.43 7.18
C ASP A 20 17.35 2.94 6.90
N GLU A 21 16.95 3.37 5.69
CA GLU A 21 16.96 4.78 5.23
C GLU A 21 18.30 5.48 5.43
N THR A 22 19.39 4.71 5.41
CA THR A 22 20.77 5.11 5.72
C THR A 22 21.30 6.19 4.75
N TYR A 23 20.75 6.28 3.54
CA TYR A 23 21.15 7.30 2.55
C TYR A 23 20.33 8.60 2.62
N ALA A 24 19.44 8.76 3.60
CA ALA A 24 18.67 9.99 3.75
C ALA A 24 19.50 11.09 4.43
N ASP A 25 19.53 12.28 3.82
CA ASP A 25 20.28 13.46 4.30
C ASP A 25 19.69 14.07 5.61
N ARG A 26 18.50 13.62 6.04
CA ARG A 26 17.72 14.22 7.15
C ARG A 26 17.33 13.20 8.22
N GLN A 27 18.33 12.60 8.85
CA GLN A 27 18.15 11.65 9.97
C GLN A 27 17.55 12.30 11.23
N ASP A 28 17.48 13.63 11.28
CA ASP A 28 16.84 14.42 12.34
C ASP A 28 15.30 14.37 12.28
N ASN A 29 14.73 14.08 11.10
CA ASN A 29 13.29 14.01 10.92
C ASN A 29 12.76 12.59 11.26
N PRO A 30 11.84 12.46 12.23
CA PRO A 30 11.32 11.15 12.65
C PRO A 30 10.58 10.40 11.53
N LEU A 31 10.15 11.08 10.47
CA LEU A 31 9.58 10.43 9.28
C LEU A 31 10.58 9.51 8.57
N TYR A 32 11.89 9.62 8.81
CA TYR A 32 12.87 8.68 8.26
C TYR A 32 13.03 7.39 9.09
N LEU A 33 12.33 7.29 10.23
CA LEU A 33 12.21 6.03 10.96
C LEU A 33 11.16 5.09 10.35
N LEU A 34 10.34 5.58 9.40
CA LEU A 34 9.24 4.81 8.82
C LEU A 34 9.70 3.50 8.18
N GLY A 35 10.85 3.47 7.50
CA GLY A 35 11.40 2.23 6.96
C GLY A 35 11.65 1.16 8.04
N GLN A 36 12.17 1.58 9.19
CA GLN A 36 12.48 0.68 10.29
C GLN A 36 11.22 0.26 11.06
N ILE A 37 10.22 1.16 11.16
CA ILE A 37 8.90 0.83 11.70
C ILE A 37 8.18 -0.19 10.81
N VAL A 38 8.32 -0.11 9.48
CA VAL A 38 7.82 -1.13 8.54
C VAL A 38 8.44 -2.49 8.85
N TYR A 39 9.77 -2.57 8.99
CA TYR A 39 10.43 -3.83 9.34
C TYR A 39 9.99 -4.36 10.71
N PHE A 40 9.97 -3.51 11.74
CA PHE A 40 9.54 -3.86 13.09
C PHE A 40 8.11 -4.41 13.13
N SER A 41 7.16 -3.66 12.56
CA SER A 41 5.74 -4.04 12.52
C SER A 41 5.54 -5.35 11.77
N TRP A 42 6.21 -5.54 10.64
CA TRP A 42 6.13 -6.79 9.90
C TRP A 42 6.68 -7.98 10.68
N ILE A 43 7.84 -7.86 11.33
CA ILE A 43 8.39 -8.93 12.17
C ILE A 43 7.45 -9.23 13.35
N ALA A 44 6.86 -8.21 13.98
CA ALA A 44 5.88 -8.39 15.05
C ALA A 44 4.65 -9.18 14.55
N VAL A 45 4.15 -8.88 13.35
CA VAL A 45 3.03 -9.61 12.72
C VAL A 45 3.42 -11.05 12.37
N VAL A 46 4.62 -11.28 11.83
CA VAL A 46 5.10 -12.63 11.50
C VAL A 46 5.20 -13.50 12.75
N VAL A 47 5.87 -13.00 13.79
CA VAL A 47 6.06 -13.74 15.04
C VAL A 47 4.72 -14.01 15.72
N SER A 48 3.87 -12.99 15.88
CA SER A 48 2.54 -13.17 16.47
C SER A 48 1.66 -14.09 15.63
N GLY A 49 1.77 -14.05 14.30
CA GLY A 49 1.04 -14.93 13.39
C GLY A 49 1.41 -16.40 13.58
N ILE A 50 2.70 -16.71 13.64
CA ILE A 50 3.21 -18.06 13.92
C ILE A 50 2.68 -18.57 15.27
N LEU A 51 2.64 -17.73 16.30
CA LEU A 51 2.07 -18.09 17.59
C LEU A 51 0.56 -18.36 17.51
N LEU A 52 -0.20 -17.53 16.81
CA LEU A 52 -1.65 -17.73 16.62
C LEU A 52 -1.97 -19.04 15.90
N MET A 53 -1.12 -19.46 14.96
CA MET A 53 -1.30 -20.71 14.21
C MET A 53 -1.30 -21.96 15.10
N ILE A 54 -0.70 -21.92 16.29
CA ILE A 54 -0.67 -23.05 17.23
C ILE A 54 -2.09 -23.45 17.68
N TRP A 55 -2.99 -22.47 17.83
CA TRP A 55 -4.35 -22.69 18.35
C TRP A 55 -5.46 -22.44 17.32
N TYR A 56 -5.15 -21.88 16.16
CA TYR A 56 -6.12 -21.57 15.13
C TYR A 56 -6.57 -22.82 14.37
N GLU A 57 -7.86 -22.95 14.14
CA GLU A 57 -8.45 -24.08 13.41
C GLU A 57 -8.98 -23.61 12.05
N PRO A 58 -8.32 -23.92 10.91
CA PRO A 58 -8.69 -23.43 9.59
C PRO A 58 -9.89 -24.20 8.98
N THR A 59 -10.98 -24.33 9.74
CA THR A 59 -12.24 -24.93 9.30
C THR A 59 -13.39 -23.94 9.46
N THR A 60 -14.39 -23.98 8.58
CA THR A 60 -15.58 -23.11 8.68
C THR A 60 -16.38 -23.33 9.98
N HIS A 61 -16.23 -24.50 10.59
CA HIS A 61 -16.82 -24.83 11.88
C HIS A 61 -15.98 -24.30 13.06
N GLY A 62 -14.65 -24.40 12.98
CA GLY A 62 -13.70 -24.11 14.05
C GLY A 62 -13.07 -22.71 14.04
N ALA A 63 -12.97 -22.03 12.89
CA ALA A 63 -12.24 -20.77 12.75
C ALA A 63 -12.69 -19.70 13.75
N TYR A 64 -13.99 -19.38 13.76
CA TYR A 64 -14.55 -18.39 14.69
C TYR A 64 -14.37 -18.81 16.17
N ASN A 65 -14.58 -20.09 16.49
CA ASN A 65 -14.48 -20.61 17.85
C ASN A 65 -13.03 -20.65 18.36
N SER A 66 -12.08 -21.01 17.51
CA SER A 66 -10.65 -21.03 17.85
C SER A 66 -10.13 -19.62 18.14
N ILE A 67 -10.57 -18.62 17.36
CA ILE A 67 -10.26 -17.20 17.65
C ILE A 67 -10.90 -16.75 18.95
N LEU A 68 -12.13 -17.19 19.26
CA LEU A 68 -12.79 -16.90 20.54
C LEU A 68 -12.01 -17.48 21.72
N ARG A 69 -11.55 -18.73 21.61
CA ARG A 69 -10.69 -19.40 22.58
C ARG A 69 -9.36 -18.66 22.76
N ILE A 70 -8.70 -18.28 21.67
CA ILE A 70 -7.47 -17.47 21.71
C ILE A 70 -7.71 -16.15 22.47
N GLN A 71 -8.83 -15.49 22.21
CA GLN A 71 -9.14 -14.20 22.82
C GLN A 71 -9.48 -14.31 24.32
N ARG A 72 -10.09 -15.41 24.77
CA ARG A 72 -10.72 -15.49 26.11
C ARG A 72 -10.10 -16.51 27.05
N GLU A 73 -9.53 -17.59 26.53
CA GLU A 73 -9.15 -18.76 27.32
C GLU A 73 -7.63 -18.98 27.32
N ILE A 74 -6.94 -18.69 26.21
CA ILE A 74 -5.49 -18.87 26.13
C ILE A 74 -4.78 -17.76 26.92
N PRO A 75 -3.88 -18.09 27.88
CA PRO A 75 -3.08 -17.09 28.58
C PRO A 75 -2.32 -16.19 27.60
N PHE A 76 -2.47 -14.88 27.74
CA PHE A 76 -1.93 -13.86 26.81
C PHE A 76 -2.40 -13.97 25.35
N GLY A 77 -3.35 -14.84 25.01
CA GLY A 77 -3.83 -15.00 23.64
C GLY A 77 -4.49 -13.73 23.09
N TRP A 78 -5.20 -12.98 23.95
CA TRP A 78 -5.72 -11.64 23.61
C TRP A 78 -4.61 -10.66 23.21
N LEU A 79 -3.45 -10.73 23.87
CA LEU A 79 -2.32 -9.85 23.62
C LEU A 79 -1.63 -10.23 22.32
N ILE A 80 -1.37 -11.53 22.09
CA ILE A 80 -0.78 -12.02 20.83
C ILE A 80 -1.67 -11.63 19.66
N ARG A 81 -3.00 -11.82 19.79
CA ARG A 81 -3.97 -11.43 18.77
C ARG A 81 -4.02 -9.91 18.56
N GLY A 82 -3.98 -9.13 19.64
CA GLY A 82 -3.91 -7.67 19.58
C GLY A 82 -2.65 -7.18 18.85
N VAL A 83 -1.48 -7.71 19.22
CA VAL A 83 -0.20 -7.41 18.57
C VAL A 83 -0.25 -7.77 17.09
N HIS A 84 -0.87 -8.88 16.72
CA HIS A 84 -1.04 -9.25 15.31
C HIS A 84 -1.91 -8.25 14.55
N LYS A 85 -3.08 -7.88 15.09
CA LYS A 85 -3.99 -6.91 14.45
C LYS A 85 -3.37 -5.52 14.34
N TYR A 86 -2.89 -4.97 15.46
CA TYR A 86 -2.36 -3.60 15.49
C TYR A 86 -0.95 -3.50 14.91
N GLY A 87 -0.19 -4.60 14.91
CA GLY A 87 1.04 -4.70 14.13
C GLY A 87 0.77 -4.61 12.63
N ALA A 88 -0.29 -5.25 12.14
CA ALA A 88 -0.69 -5.15 10.72
C ALA A 88 -1.17 -3.73 10.38
N ASP A 89 -1.93 -3.09 11.26
CA ASP A 89 -2.32 -1.67 11.08
C ASP A 89 -1.10 -0.75 11.04
N MET A 90 -0.18 -0.92 12.00
CA MET A 90 1.07 -0.14 12.03
C MET A 90 1.90 -0.34 10.77
N LEU A 91 1.98 -1.57 10.23
CA LEU A 91 2.66 -1.86 8.98
C LEU A 91 2.08 -1.07 7.81
N ILE A 92 0.76 -1.14 7.62
CA ILE A 92 0.08 -0.44 6.52
C ILE A 92 0.18 1.08 6.70
N ILE A 93 0.03 1.60 7.92
CA ILE A 93 0.20 3.03 8.24
C ILE A 93 1.62 3.48 7.90
N ALA A 94 2.65 2.75 8.35
CA ALA A 94 4.03 3.13 8.14
C ALA A 94 4.42 3.12 6.66
N ILE A 95 3.99 2.11 5.89
CA ILE A 95 4.20 2.07 4.44
C ILE A 95 3.49 3.25 3.77
N THR A 96 2.23 3.52 4.14
CA THR A 96 1.42 4.60 3.55
C THR A 96 2.04 5.98 3.81
N LEU A 97 2.43 6.25 5.05
CA LEU A 97 3.12 7.50 5.42
C LEU A 97 4.43 7.66 4.65
N ARG A 98 5.18 6.57 4.48
CA ARG A 98 6.46 6.58 3.75
C ARG A 98 6.24 6.86 2.26
N ILE A 99 5.21 6.27 1.64
CA ILE A 99 4.81 6.56 0.26
C ILE A 99 4.46 8.03 0.11
N TYR A 100 3.64 8.61 0.99
CA TYR A 100 3.28 10.03 0.90
C TYR A 100 4.49 10.95 1.10
N ARG A 101 5.36 10.67 2.07
CA ARG A 101 6.61 11.40 2.27
C ARG A 101 7.47 11.38 1.00
N MET A 102 7.75 10.19 0.46
CA MET A 102 8.54 10.02 -0.76
C MET A 102 7.91 10.70 -1.97
N TYR A 103 6.57 10.69 -2.06
CA TYR A 103 5.82 11.32 -3.14
C TYR A 103 5.98 12.85 -3.13
N PHE A 104 5.70 13.48 -1.99
CA PHE A 104 5.74 14.94 -1.87
C PHE A 104 7.17 15.48 -1.88
N LEU A 105 8.14 14.77 -1.29
CA LEU A 105 9.55 15.16 -1.33
C LEU A 105 10.25 14.79 -2.65
N GLY A 106 9.59 14.05 -3.55
CA GLY A 106 10.16 13.65 -4.83
C GLY A 106 11.34 12.69 -4.69
N GLU A 107 11.39 11.94 -3.58
CA GLU A 107 12.45 10.99 -3.25
C GLU A 107 12.43 9.78 -4.16
N TYR A 108 11.28 9.47 -4.78
CA TYR A 108 11.11 8.37 -5.74
C TYR A 108 11.87 8.57 -7.06
N LYS A 109 12.31 9.79 -7.36
CA LYS A 109 13.09 10.08 -8.58
C LYS A 109 14.45 9.40 -8.51
N ARG A 110 15.20 9.43 -9.63
CA ARG A 110 16.56 8.88 -9.70
C ARG A 110 17.39 9.24 -8.47
N PRO A 111 18.01 8.26 -7.79
CA PRO A 111 18.16 6.84 -8.13
C PRO A 111 17.24 5.88 -7.33
N HIS A 112 16.12 6.33 -6.77
CA HIS A 112 15.30 5.50 -5.87
C HIS A 112 14.01 4.96 -6.51
N GLU A 113 13.94 4.90 -7.86
CA GLU A 113 12.76 4.40 -8.56
C GLU A 113 12.44 2.95 -8.13
N LEU A 114 13.47 2.13 -7.94
CA LEU A 114 13.30 0.73 -7.51
C LEU A 114 12.81 0.63 -6.05
N SER A 115 13.36 1.43 -5.13
CA SER A 115 12.88 1.48 -3.73
C SER A 115 11.41 1.88 -3.69
N TRP A 116 11.01 2.86 -4.49
CA TRP A 116 9.61 3.27 -4.61
C TRP A 116 8.71 2.14 -5.11
N MET A 117 9.10 1.47 -6.20
CA MET A 117 8.32 0.37 -6.77
C MET A 117 8.17 -0.79 -5.78
N ILE A 118 9.25 -1.15 -5.08
CA ILE A 118 9.21 -2.21 -4.06
C ILE A 118 8.33 -1.78 -2.89
N LEU A 119 8.46 -0.55 -2.39
CA LEU A 119 7.62 -0.05 -1.29
C LEU A 119 6.14 -0.05 -1.65
N PHE A 120 5.79 0.40 -2.87
CA PHE A 120 4.42 0.41 -3.34
C PHE A 120 3.88 -1.02 -3.54
N ALA A 121 4.68 -1.92 -4.11
CA ALA A 121 4.33 -3.34 -4.20
C ALA A 121 4.14 -3.98 -2.82
N SER A 122 4.97 -3.62 -1.84
CA SER A 122 4.83 -4.07 -0.44
C SER A 122 3.52 -3.59 0.18
N LEU A 123 3.03 -2.38 -0.13
CA LEU A 123 1.70 -1.93 0.29
C LEU A 123 0.62 -2.85 -0.26
N VAL A 124 0.65 -3.13 -1.57
CA VAL A 124 -0.33 -4.00 -2.22
C VAL A 124 -0.31 -5.41 -1.61
N LEU A 125 0.88 -5.98 -1.42
CA LEU A 125 1.03 -7.30 -0.79
C LEU A 125 0.58 -7.32 0.67
N ALA A 126 0.87 -6.25 1.44
CA ALA A 126 0.39 -6.10 2.81
C ALA A 126 -1.14 -5.99 2.88
N MET A 127 -1.77 -5.27 1.94
CA MET A 127 -3.23 -5.19 1.84
C MET A 127 -3.85 -6.52 1.44
N ILE A 128 -3.28 -7.25 0.48
CA ILE A 128 -3.74 -8.60 0.10
C ILE A 128 -3.61 -9.56 1.29
N SER A 129 -2.46 -9.56 1.97
CA SER A 129 -2.24 -10.37 3.17
C SER A 129 -3.20 -9.98 4.30
N GLY A 130 -3.44 -8.68 4.49
CA GLY A 130 -4.41 -8.16 5.46
C GLY A 130 -5.83 -8.65 5.17
N LEU A 131 -6.28 -8.59 3.92
CA LEU A 131 -7.58 -9.12 3.50
C LEU A 131 -7.68 -10.62 3.73
N THR A 132 -6.65 -11.39 3.34
CA THR A 132 -6.70 -12.84 3.47
C THR A 132 -6.66 -13.28 4.94
N GLY A 133 -5.89 -12.59 5.77
CA GLY A 133 -5.86 -12.77 7.22
C GLY A 133 -7.16 -12.34 7.90
N TYR A 134 -7.82 -11.29 7.40
CA TYR A 134 -9.09 -10.81 7.95
C TYR A 134 -10.21 -11.86 7.85
N LEU A 135 -10.28 -12.60 6.73
CA LEU A 135 -11.26 -13.68 6.55
C LEU A 135 -11.11 -14.80 7.59
N LEU A 136 -9.91 -15.02 8.14
CA LEU A 136 -9.63 -16.09 9.10
C LEU A 136 -10.39 -15.93 10.41
N ILE A 137 -10.88 -14.71 10.72
CA ILE A 137 -11.75 -14.50 11.89
C ILE A 137 -13.10 -15.20 11.70
N TRP A 138 -13.53 -15.39 10.45
CA TRP A 138 -14.81 -16.02 10.08
C TRP A 138 -16.05 -15.36 10.74
N ASN A 139 -16.01 -14.03 10.82
CA ASN A 139 -17.10 -13.20 11.29
C ASN A 139 -17.86 -12.56 10.11
N GLN A 140 -19.03 -11.97 10.39
CA GLN A 140 -19.87 -11.34 9.36
C GLN A 140 -19.10 -10.30 8.55
N ARG A 141 -18.42 -9.37 9.22
CA ARG A 141 -17.74 -8.27 8.54
C ARG A 141 -16.67 -8.80 7.55
N ALA A 142 -15.85 -9.76 8.00
CA ALA A 142 -14.80 -10.34 7.19
C ALA A 142 -15.31 -11.18 6.02
N PHE A 143 -16.35 -12.00 6.24
CA PHE A 143 -16.97 -12.81 5.20
C PHE A 143 -17.51 -11.94 4.06
N TRP A 144 -18.28 -10.90 4.39
CA TRP A 144 -18.87 -10.01 3.39
C TRP A 144 -17.84 -9.07 2.74
N ALA A 145 -16.79 -8.67 3.45
CA ALA A 145 -15.68 -7.92 2.87
C ALA A 145 -14.92 -8.76 1.81
N ALA A 146 -14.63 -10.04 2.10
CA ALA A 146 -14.00 -10.93 1.13
C ALA A 146 -14.86 -11.11 -0.12
N LYS A 147 -16.18 -11.32 0.05
CA LYS A 147 -17.13 -11.43 -1.05
C LYS A 147 -17.13 -10.22 -1.98
N VAL A 148 -17.12 -9.01 -1.40
CA VAL A 148 -17.03 -7.76 -2.16
C VAL A 148 -15.74 -7.70 -2.98
N VAL A 149 -14.58 -7.98 -2.36
CA VAL A 149 -13.30 -7.89 -3.07
C VAL A 149 -13.20 -8.93 -4.19
N LEU A 150 -13.69 -10.15 -3.96
CA LEU A 150 -13.69 -11.18 -4.99
C LEU A 150 -14.63 -10.84 -6.16
N THR A 151 -15.72 -10.12 -5.90
CA THR A 151 -16.61 -9.61 -6.95
C THR A 151 -15.91 -8.60 -7.86
N VAL A 152 -15.00 -7.77 -7.31
CA VAL A 152 -14.22 -6.82 -8.12
C VAL A 152 -13.38 -7.53 -9.19
N ALA A 153 -12.84 -8.72 -8.89
CA ALA A 153 -12.11 -9.50 -9.88
C ALA A 153 -13.01 -9.95 -11.04
N VAL A 154 -14.26 -10.33 -10.75
CA VAL A 154 -15.24 -10.74 -11.78
C VAL A 154 -15.57 -9.59 -12.73
N TYR A 155 -15.59 -8.34 -12.25
CA TYR A 155 -15.82 -7.18 -13.12
C TYR A 155 -14.77 -6.98 -14.22
N LEU A 156 -13.59 -7.62 -14.13
CA LEU A 156 -12.63 -7.63 -15.24
C LEU A 156 -13.18 -8.35 -16.47
N ASP A 157 -14.19 -9.21 -16.31
CA ASP A 157 -14.84 -9.90 -17.42
C ASP A 157 -15.80 -9.00 -18.22
N GLU A 158 -16.06 -7.77 -17.76
CA GLU A 158 -16.81 -6.77 -18.54
C GLU A 158 -15.96 -6.12 -19.65
N LEU A 159 -14.67 -6.48 -19.75
CA LEU A 159 -13.76 -5.93 -20.75
C LEU A 159 -14.00 -6.56 -22.13
N PRO A 160 -14.17 -5.77 -23.21
CA PRO A 160 -14.52 -6.27 -24.56
C PRO A 160 -13.61 -7.36 -25.16
N LEU A 161 -12.37 -7.51 -24.66
CA LEU A 161 -11.41 -8.54 -25.12
C LEU A 161 -11.05 -9.58 -24.06
N ILE A 162 -11.07 -9.21 -22.78
CA ILE A 162 -10.71 -10.10 -21.67
C ILE A 162 -11.93 -10.90 -21.20
N GLY A 163 -13.15 -10.35 -21.32
CA GLY A 163 -14.38 -11.00 -20.88
C GLY A 163 -14.66 -12.35 -21.53
N GLN A 164 -14.33 -12.49 -22.82
CA GLN A 164 -14.50 -13.76 -23.51
C GLN A 164 -13.63 -14.88 -22.90
N THR A 165 -12.51 -14.53 -22.26
CA THR A 165 -11.60 -15.48 -21.61
C THR A 165 -12.03 -15.85 -20.19
N ARG A 166 -13.01 -15.16 -19.61
CA ARG A 166 -13.43 -15.30 -18.19
C ARG A 166 -12.28 -15.19 -17.20
N PHE A 167 -11.28 -14.37 -17.52
CA PHE A 167 -10.07 -14.22 -16.73
C PHE A 167 -10.35 -13.70 -15.31
N GLY A 168 -11.25 -12.73 -15.17
CA GLY A 168 -11.68 -12.20 -13.88
C GLY A 168 -12.34 -13.25 -13.01
N SER A 169 -13.26 -14.01 -13.58
CA SER A 169 -13.90 -15.17 -12.93
C SER A 169 -12.89 -16.25 -12.56
N ALA A 170 -11.89 -16.51 -13.39
CA ALA A 170 -10.83 -17.47 -13.08
C ALA A 170 -9.98 -17.02 -11.88
N ILE A 171 -9.66 -15.73 -11.79
CA ILE A 171 -9.02 -15.15 -10.60
C ILE A 171 -9.92 -15.37 -9.38
N ALA A 172 -11.18 -14.94 -9.43
CA ALA A 172 -12.12 -15.09 -8.31
C ALA A 172 -12.24 -16.57 -7.87
N PHE A 173 -12.36 -17.49 -8.81
CA PHE A 173 -12.45 -18.93 -8.55
C PHE A 173 -11.18 -19.50 -7.90
N ALA A 174 -9.99 -19.02 -8.29
CA ALA A 174 -8.73 -19.45 -7.68
C ALA A 174 -8.68 -19.13 -6.18
N PHE A 175 -9.31 -18.03 -5.76
CA PHE A 175 -9.47 -17.64 -4.36
C PHE A 175 -10.64 -18.36 -3.67
N LEU A 176 -11.80 -18.48 -4.33
CA LEU A 176 -13.00 -19.13 -3.77
C LEU A 176 -12.80 -20.63 -3.56
N GLY A 177 -12.22 -21.34 -4.52
CA GLY A 177 -12.07 -22.80 -4.47
C GLY A 177 -13.40 -23.58 -4.52
N GLY A 178 -14.47 -22.94 -4.99
CA GLY A 178 -15.83 -23.49 -5.05
C GLY A 178 -16.83 -22.47 -5.62
N PRO A 179 -18.13 -22.82 -5.70
CA PRO A 179 -19.17 -21.94 -6.26
C PRO A 179 -19.50 -20.73 -5.37
N ALA A 180 -19.13 -20.77 -4.09
CA ALA A 180 -19.31 -19.70 -3.12
C ALA A 180 -18.24 -19.78 -2.03
N GLU A 181 -18.17 -18.76 -1.17
CA GLU A 181 -17.26 -18.73 -0.04
C GLU A 181 -17.54 -19.88 0.93
N GLY A 182 -16.51 -20.67 1.25
CA GLY A 182 -16.64 -21.83 2.12
C GLY A 182 -15.30 -22.40 2.59
N GLN A 183 -15.27 -23.69 2.89
CA GLN A 183 -14.07 -24.36 3.39
C GLN A 183 -12.88 -24.24 2.44
N GLY A 184 -13.11 -24.36 1.13
CA GLY A 184 -12.06 -24.19 0.12
C GLY A 184 -11.46 -22.78 0.11
N THR A 185 -12.29 -21.76 0.32
CA THR A 185 -11.87 -20.35 0.39
C THR A 185 -11.02 -20.11 1.63
N LEU A 186 -11.50 -20.58 2.79
CA LEU A 186 -10.83 -20.38 4.07
C LEU A 186 -9.40 -20.94 4.08
N THR A 187 -9.21 -22.17 3.59
CA THR A 187 -7.89 -22.81 3.59
C THR A 187 -6.93 -22.17 2.59
N ARG A 188 -7.43 -21.68 1.45
CA ARG A 188 -6.62 -20.91 0.48
C ARG A 188 -6.21 -19.56 1.06
N PHE A 189 -7.14 -18.84 1.68
CA PHE A 189 -6.84 -17.57 2.33
C PHE A 189 -5.81 -17.76 3.45
N TYR A 190 -5.92 -18.83 4.24
CA TYR A 190 -4.91 -19.20 5.23
C TYR A 190 -3.53 -19.43 4.59
N ALA A 191 -3.47 -20.26 3.54
CA ALA A 191 -2.22 -20.55 2.84
C ALA A 191 -1.59 -19.32 2.18
N ILE A 192 -2.39 -18.44 1.56
CA ILE A 192 -1.93 -17.21 0.93
C ILE A 192 -1.44 -16.20 1.99
N HIS A 193 -2.20 -16.03 3.07
CA HIS A 193 -1.84 -15.13 4.17
C HIS A 193 -0.48 -15.50 4.77
N PHE A 194 -0.29 -16.79 5.11
CA PHE A 194 0.99 -17.30 5.58
C PHE A 194 2.08 -17.21 4.50
N GLY A 195 1.77 -17.63 3.28
CA GLY A 195 2.71 -17.73 2.17
C GLY A 195 3.31 -16.39 1.75
N ILE A 196 2.52 -15.31 1.71
CA ILE A 196 3.03 -13.96 1.39
C ILE A 196 4.13 -13.57 2.38
N SER A 197 3.86 -13.67 3.69
CA SER A 197 4.82 -13.29 4.71
C SER A 197 6.05 -14.21 4.73
N ALA A 198 5.86 -15.52 4.57
CA ALA A 198 6.96 -16.49 4.54
C ALA A 198 7.92 -16.25 3.36
N LEU A 199 7.39 -16.07 2.14
CA LEU A 199 8.19 -15.82 0.95
C LEU A 199 8.93 -14.47 1.02
N LEU A 200 8.25 -13.43 1.51
CA LEU A 200 8.87 -12.12 1.70
C LEU A 200 9.97 -12.16 2.78
N LEU A 201 9.77 -12.94 3.85
CA LEU A 201 10.79 -13.15 4.89
C LEU A 201 12.03 -13.80 4.30
N ILE A 202 11.87 -14.89 3.54
CA ILE A 202 13.00 -15.56 2.86
C ILE A 202 13.70 -14.57 1.92
N ALA A 203 12.96 -13.88 1.06
CA ALA A 203 13.54 -12.92 0.10
C ALA A 203 14.30 -11.79 0.80
N THR A 204 13.77 -11.28 1.91
CA THR A 204 14.37 -10.20 2.70
C THR A 204 15.61 -10.67 3.44
N GLU A 205 15.59 -11.88 4.02
CA GLU A 205 16.76 -12.46 4.68
C GLU A 205 17.88 -12.76 3.68
N VAL A 206 17.54 -13.29 2.51
CA VAL A 206 18.48 -13.46 1.38
C VAL A 206 19.10 -12.11 0.99
N TYR A 207 18.28 -11.05 0.88
CA TYR A 207 18.77 -9.70 0.61
C TYR A 207 19.75 -9.22 1.70
N PHE A 208 19.45 -9.39 2.99
CA PHE A 208 20.34 -8.98 4.08
C PHE A 208 21.65 -9.77 4.10
N ILE A 209 21.60 -11.07 3.82
CA ILE A 209 22.80 -11.93 3.73
C ILE A 209 23.73 -11.44 2.61
N PHE A 210 23.18 -11.19 1.42
CA PHE A 210 23.97 -10.77 0.26
C PHE A 210 24.49 -9.33 0.35
N THR A 211 23.72 -8.43 0.96
CA THR A 211 24.10 -7.01 1.07
C THR A 211 24.89 -6.67 2.34
N ARG A 212 24.91 -7.58 3.33
CA ARG A 212 25.51 -7.36 4.66
C ARG A 212 24.96 -6.14 5.39
N ARG A 213 23.77 -5.65 4.99
CA ARG A 213 23.08 -4.54 5.65
C ARG A 213 22.55 -4.96 7.02
N ARG A 214 22.39 -3.98 7.91
CA ARG A 214 21.81 -4.22 9.24
C ARG A 214 20.30 -4.39 9.10
N ARG A 215 19.74 -5.37 9.84
CA ARG A 215 18.30 -5.65 9.88
C ARG A 215 17.54 -4.62 10.70
N PHE A 216 18.01 -4.42 11.93
CA PHE A 216 17.44 -3.47 12.88
C PHE A 216 18.46 -2.37 13.17
N VAL A 217 18.03 -1.13 12.97
CA VAL A 217 18.81 0.09 13.23
C VAL A 217 18.07 1.01 14.23
N LEU A 218 16.91 0.57 14.74
CA LEU A 218 16.13 1.31 15.75
C LEU A 218 16.92 1.43 17.05
N SER A 219 16.86 2.61 17.67
CA SER A 219 17.39 2.79 19.02
C SER A 219 16.59 1.92 20.02
N PRO A 220 17.22 1.45 21.11
CA PRO A 220 16.51 0.69 22.15
C PRO A 220 15.27 1.44 22.69
N THR A 221 15.37 2.77 22.83
CA THR A 221 14.25 3.62 23.24
C THR A 221 13.08 3.56 22.25
N ALA A 222 13.35 3.69 20.94
CA ALA A 222 12.31 3.60 19.92
C ALA A 222 11.67 2.21 19.91
N LEU A 223 12.46 1.15 20.07
CA LEU A 223 11.96 -0.22 20.16
C LEU A 223 11.01 -0.41 21.36
N VAL A 224 11.40 0.08 22.54
CA VAL A 224 10.56 0.02 23.74
C VAL A 224 9.26 0.79 23.53
N ILE A 225 9.32 2.00 22.94
CA ILE A 225 8.13 2.80 22.63
C ILE A 225 7.19 2.03 21.69
N LEU A 226 7.70 1.46 20.59
CA LEU A 226 6.88 0.73 19.63
C LEU A 226 6.26 -0.54 20.23
N CYS A 227 7.01 -1.28 21.05
CA CYS A 227 6.48 -2.42 21.80
C CYS A 227 5.38 -1.99 22.78
N LEU A 228 5.61 -0.93 23.56
CA LEU A 228 4.62 -0.38 24.49
C LEU A 228 3.38 0.10 23.75
N MET A 229 3.53 0.78 22.61
CA MET A 229 2.41 1.19 21.77
C MET A 229 1.55 -0.01 21.36
N LEU A 230 2.16 -1.11 20.90
CA LEU A 230 1.41 -2.32 20.54
C LEU A 230 0.70 -2.95 21.75
N VAL A 231 1.36 -3.06 22.89
CA VAL A 231 0.77 -3.64 24.11
C VAL A 231 -0.39 -2.78 24.62
N VAL A 232 -0.18 -1.46 24.74
CA VAL A 232 -1.19 -0.51 25.21
C VAL A 232 -2.38 -0.48 24.26
N THR A 233 -2.15 -0.41 22.95
CA THR A 233 -3.25 -0.43 21.96
C THR A 233 -4.02 -1.74 22.03
N SER A 234 -3.34 -2.87 22.16
CA SER A 234 -3.97 -4.19 22.30
C SER A 234 -4.83 -4.32 23.56
N TYR A 235 -4.43 -3.65 24.64
CA TYR A 235 -5.16 -3.65 25.90
C TYR A 235 -6.34 -2.69 25.90
N VAL A 236 -6.12 -1.44 25.45
CA VAL A 236 -7.15 -0.38 25.43
C VAL A 236 -8.22 -0.66 24.38
N PHE A 237 -7.82 -1.22 23.24
CA PHE A 237 -8.71 -1.56 22.14
C PHE A 237 -8.58 -3.07 21.87
N PRO A 238 -9.30 -3.95 22.58
CA PRO A 238 -9.26 -5.38 22.27
C PRO A 238 -9.68 -5.63 20.83
N ALA A 239 -8.91 -6.45 20.09
CA ALA A 239 -9.17 -6.70 18.68
C ALA A 239 -10.62 -7.20 18.46
N GLU A 240 -11.35 -6.57 17.53
CA GLU A 240 -12.78 -6.83 17.35
C GLU A 240 -13.05 -8.30 16.94
N MET A 241 -14.05 -8.92 17.56
CA MET A 241 -14.48 -10.29 17.24
C MET A 241 -15.62 -10.31 16.22
N GLY A 242 -16.54 -9.35 16.31
CA GLY A 242 -17.79 -9.37 15.54
C GLY A 242 -18.68 -10.56 15.90
N ARG A 243 -19.67 -10.83 15.04
CA ARG A 243 -20.55 -12.02 15.13
C ARG A 243 -20.11 -13.05 14.11
N ARG A 244 -20.28 -14.34 14.40
CA ARG A 244 -20.01 -15.44 13.45
C ARG A 244 -20.68 -15.17 12.11
N ALA A 245 -19.98 -15.50 11.02
CA ALA A 245 -20.50 -15.37 9.67
C ALA A 245 -21.79 -16.17 9.47
N ASP A 246 -22.80 -15.52 8.90
CA ASP A 246 -24.06 -16.08 8.42
C ASP A 246 -24.21 -15.66 6.95
N PRO A 247 -23.93 -16.58 5.99
CA PRO A 247 -24.01 -16.31 4.56
C PRO A 247 -25.40 -15.86 4.08
N ASN A 248 -26.45 -16.13 4.86
CA ASN A 248 -27.83 -15.80 4.52
C ASN A 248 -28.27 -14.43 5.05
N ARG A 249 -27.40 -13.71 5.76
CA ARG A 249 -27.69 -12.38 6.32
C ARG A 249 -26.59 -11.38 6.01
N THR A 250 -26.84 -10.52 5.04
CA THR A 250 -25.94 -9.41 4.70
C THR A 250 -26.00 -8.31 5.76
N PRO A 251 -24.87 -7.90 6.38
CA PRO A 251 -24.84 -6.75 7.27
C PRO A 251 -24.95 -5.45 6.46
N LEU A 252 -25.61 -4.45 7.02
CA LEU A 252 -25.67 -3.10 6.47
C LEU A 252 -25.13 -2.10 7.52
N PRO A 253 -24.13 -1.28 7.19
CA PRO A 253 -23.30 -1.32 5.97
C PRO A 253 -22.33 -2.52 5.96
N ILE A 254 -22.02 -3.06 4.78
CA ILE A 254 -20.83 -3.90 4.60
C ILE A 254 -19.61 -2.97 4.75
N LEU A 255 -18.67 -3.33 5.62
CA LEU A 255 -17.43 -2.57 5.82
C LEU A 255 -16.25 -3.53 5.76
N SER A 256 -15.16 -3.10 5.14
CA SER A 256 -13.86 -3.77 5.25
C SER A 256 -13.03 -3.09 6.36
N ASP A 257 -11.78 -3.52 6.52
CA ASP A 257 -10.81 -2.80 7.35
C ASP A 257 -10.49 -1.42 6.74
N TRP A 258 -9.99 -0.49 7.56
CA TRP A 258 -9.95 0.95 7.26
C TRP A 258 -9.20 1.29 5.97
N TYR A 259 -8.12 0.55 5.67
CA TYR A 259 -7.28 0.75 4.48
C TYR A 259 -7.96 0.34 3.16
N PHE A 260 -9.11 -0.34 3.21
CA PHE A 260 -9.93 -0.66 2.04
C PHE A 260 -11.16 0.22 1.88
N LEU A 261 -11.54 1.02 2.89
CA LEU A 261 -12.81 1.76 2.90
C LEU A 261 -12.93 2.73 1.73
N ALA A 262 -11.88 3.51 1.45
CA ALA A 262 -11.87 4.43 0.31
C ALA A 262 -12.04 3.70 -1.03
N LEU A 263 -11.33 2.58 -1.22
CA LEU A 263 -11.42 1.78 -2.44
C LEU A 263 -12.82 1.16 -2.59
N TYR A 264 -13.42 0.73 -1.48
CA TYR A 264 -14.75 0.16 -1.52
C TYR A 264 -15.81 1.20 -1.89
N GLN A 265 -15.68 2.43 -1.37
CA GLN A 265 -16.56 3.53 -1.75
C GLN A 265 -16.39 3.90 -3.24
N TYR A 266 -15.16 3.86 -3.77
CA TYR A 266 -14.91 4.03 -5.20
C TYR A 266 -15.65 2.98 -6.04
N VAL A 267 -15.58 1.70 -5.65
CA VAL A 267 -16.28 0.60 -6.32
C VAL A 267 -17.80 0.81 -6.31
N LYS A 268 -18.37 1.32 -5.22
CA LYS A 268 -19.81 1.64 -5.15
C LYS A 268 -20.24 2.79 -6.07
N TYR A 269 -19.34 3.70 -6.39
CA TYR A 269 -19.61 4.87 -7.24
C TYR A 269 -19.39 4.62 -8.72
N THR A 270 -18.80 3.48 -9.09
CA THR A 270 -18.37 3.24 -10.45
C THR A 270 -19.15 2.09 -11.10
N PRO A 271 -19.48 2.21 -12.41
CA PRO A 271 -20.01 1.08 -13.16
C PRO A 271 -19.06 -0.12 -13.11
N PRO A 272 -19.56 -1.37 -13.29
CA PRO A 272 -18.77 -2.60 -13.15
C PRO A 272 -17.40 -2.54 -13.86
N LEU A 273 -17.35 -2.12 -15.12
CA LEU A 273 -16.12 -1.96 -15.89
C LEU A 273 -15.05 -1.13 -15.14
N TRP A 274 -15.43 0.03 -14.62
CA TRP A 274 -14.52 0.92 -13.90
C TRP A 274 -14.22 0.44 -12.48
N ALA A 275 -15.17 -0.23 -11.83
CA ALA A 275 -14.96 -0.86 -10.54
C ALA A 275 -13.88 -1.96 -10.63
N GLY A 276 -13.85 -2.74 -11.72
CA GLY A 276 -12.80 -3.73 -11.98
C GLY A 276 -11.44 -3.12 -12.35
N LEU A 277 -11.43 -2.14 -13.26
CA LEU A 277 -10.19 -1.52 -13.74
C LEU A 277 -9.53 -0.57 -12.74
N GLY A 278 -10.32 0.20 -12.00
CA GLY A 278 -9.87 1.30 -11.15
C GLY A 278 -8.76 0.92 -10.16
N PRO A 279 -8.92 -0.14 -9.35
CA PRO A 279 -7.88 -0.59 -8.44
C PRO A 279 -6.56 -0.91 -9.17
N GLY A 280 -6.63 -1.60 -10.31
CA GLY A 280 -5.46 -1.94 -11.13
C GLY A 280 -4.78 -0.70 -11.72
N LEU A 281 -5.56 0.27 -12.21
CA LEU A 281 -5.04 1.54 -12.72
C LEU A 281 -4.40 2.39 -11.62
N LEU A 282 -4.96 2.38 -10.39
CA LEU A 282 -4.36 3.06 -9.23
C LEU A 282 -3.01 2.44 -8.88
N ILE A 283 -2.92 1.11 -8.86
CA ILE A 283 -1.66 0.40 -8.61
C ILE A 283 -0.64 0.71 -9.70
N ALA A 284 -1.03 0.62 -10.97
CA ALA A 284 -0.17 0.92 -12.10
C ALA A 284 0.32 2.36 -12.07
N TYR A 285 -0.56 3.33 -11.81
CA TYR A 285 -0.17 4.74 -11.63
C TYR A 285 0.86 4.87 -10.52
N GLY A 286 0.57 4.32 -9.33
CA GLY A 286 1.45 4.35 -8.17
C GLY A 286 2.85 3.82 -8.48
N MET A 287 2.96 2.64 -9.10
CA MET A 287 4.24 2.05 -9.50
C MET A 287 4.99 2.88 -10.56
N LEU A 288 4.25 3.55 -11.46
CA LEU A 288 4.83 4.25 -12.60
C LEU A 288 5.11 5.74 -12.35
N VAL A 289 4.72 6.31 -11.21
CA VAL A 289 5.00 7.71 -10.83
C VAL A 289 6.44 8.15 -11.15
N PRO A 290 7.50 7.37 -10.86
CA PRO A 290 8.88 7.79 -11.14
C PRO A 290 9.19 8.03 -12.62
N PHE A 291 8.45 7.38 -13.52
CA PHE A 291 8.62 7.48 -14.98
C PHE A 291 7.66 8.49 -15.60
N LEU A 292 6.49 8.69 -14.97
CA LEU A 292 5.51 9.68 -15.39
C LEU A 292 5.96 11.10 -15.03
N ASP A 293 6.55 11.28 -13.85
CA ASP A 293 7.00 12.60 -13.40
C ASP A 293 8.38 12.97 -13.95
N ARG A 294 8.34 13.71 -15.06
CA ARG A 294 9.53 14.24 -15.75
C ARG A 294 10.03 15.60 -15.24
N SER A 295 9.50 16.13 -14.13
CA SER A 295 10.04 17.37 -13.56
C SER A 295 11.51 17.18 -13.15
N LYS A 296 12.34 18.19 -13.36
CA LYS A 296 13.74 18.18 -12.90
C LYS A 296 13.85 18.40 -11.39
N GLY A 297 12.97 19.25 -10.86
CA GLY A 297 12.88 19.58 -9.45
C GLY A 297 12.20 18.50 -8.62
N ARG A 298 12.49 18.50 -7.32
CA ARG A 298 11.94 17.55 -6.33
C ARG A 298 10.86 18.18 -5.45
N ARG A 299 10.92 19.49 -5.23
CA ARG A 299 10.02 20.21 -4.32
C ARG A 299 8.59 20.19 -4.87
N PRO A 300 7.54 20.16 -4.02
CA PRO A 300 6.15 20.22 -4.48
C PRO A 300 5.86 21.38 -5.45
N SER A 301 6.39 22.56 -5.17
CA SER A 301 6.23 23.75 -6.02
C SER A 301 6.87 23.62 -7.42
N GLU A 302 7.80 22.69 -7.60
CA GLU A 302 8.49 22.41 -8.86
C GLU A 302 7.81 21.30 -9.67
N ARG A 303 6.75 20.70 -9.10
CA ARG A 303 6.00 19.55 -9.64
C ARG A 303 4.50 19.73 -9.46
N PRO A 304 3.93 20.91 -9.74
CA PRO A 304 2.59 21.29 -9.29
C PRO A 304 1.49 20.32 -9.74
N PHE A 305 1.55 19.76 -10.95
CA PHE A 305 0.55 18.76 -11.38
C PHE A 305 0.58 17.51 -10.50
N PHE A 306 1.77 16.95 -10.24
CA PHE A 306 1.91 15.78 -9.37
C PHE A 306 1.55 16.12 -7.93
N THR A 307 1.92 17.29 -7.42
CA THR A 307 1.48 17.73 -6.09
C THR A 307 -0.04 17.77 -5.97
N VAL A 308 -0.74 18.32 -6.97
CA VAL A 308 -2.21 18.34 -6.99
C VAL A 308 -2.78 16.92 -7.03
N VAL A 309 -2.24 16.02 -7.85
CA VAL A 309 -2.69 14.61 -7.90
C VAL A 309 -2.47 13.91 -6.56
N GLY A 310 -1.33 14.11 -5.91
CA GLY A 310 -1.06 13.54 -4.59
C GLY A 310 -1.99 14.07 -3.49
N VAL A 311 -2.27 15.37 -3.48
CA VAL A 311 -3.24 15.98 -2.55
C VAL A 311 -4.64 15.44 -2.82
N MET A 312 -5.05 15.36 -4.09
CA MET A 312 -6.33 14.80 -4.49
C MET A 312 -6.48 13.35 -4.02
N ALA A 313 -5.46 12.51 -4.20
CA ALA A 313 -5.47 11.12 -3.73
C ALA A 313 -5.63 11.02 -2.21
N LEU A 314 -4.95 11.87 -1.44
CA LEU A 314 -5.10 11.93 0.02
C LEU A 314 -6.50 12.38 0.43
N VAL A 315 -7.03 13.43 -0.20
CA VAL A 315 -8.39 13.91 0.04
C VAL A 315 -9.40 12.81 -0.29
N TYR A 316 -9.24 12.09 -1.40
CA TYR A 316 -10.13 10.98 -1.76
C TYR A 316 -10.07 9.85 -0.75
N PHE A 317 -8.87 9.47 -0.32
CA PHE A 317 -8.71 8.47 0.72
C PHE A 317 -9.50 8.85 2.00
N LEU A 318 -9.36 10.09 2.48
CA LEU A 318 -10.04 10.56 3.69
C LEU A 318 -11.55 10.71 3.51
N VAL A 319 -11.99 11.39 2.45
CA VAL A 319 -13.40 11.68 2.20
C VAL A 319 -14.16 10.40 1.91
N PHE A 320 -13.65 9.51 1.06
CA PHE A 320 -14.34 8.27 0.73
C PHE A 320 -14.42 7.33 1.93
N THR A 321 -13.37 7.29 2.75
CA THR A 321 -13.39 6.58 4.03
C THR A 321 -14.47 7.14 4.96
N ALA A 322 -14.58 8.45 5.10
CA ALA A 322 -15.62 9.07 5.92
C ALA A 322 -17.03 8.79 5.38
N LEU A 323 -17.25 8.95 4.07
CA LEU A 323 -18.55 8.73 3.42
C LEU A 323 -19.08 7.32 3.68
N ILE A 324 -18.24 6.30 3.56
CA ILE A 324 -18.64 4.92 3.79
C ILE A 324 -18.76 4.57 5.27
N MET A 325 -17.86 5.08 6.10
CA MET A 325 -17.84 4.82 7.54
C MET A 325 -19.07 5.40 8.23
N PHE A 326 -19.50 6.59 7.82
CA PHE A 326 -20.72 7.23 8.35
C PHE A 326 -21.99 6.89 7.57
N ASN A 327 -21.87 6.11 6.49
CA ASN A 327 -23.00 5.70 5.63
C ASN A 327 -23.85 6.90 5.13
N ILE A 328 -23.17 7.97 4.72
CA ILE A 328 -23.80 9.23 4.25
C ILE A 328 -23.69 9.45 2.73
N ALA A 329 -23.13 8.47 2.01
CA ALA A 329 -22.96 8.50 0.56
C ALA A 329 -24.32 8.46 -0.19
N VAL A 330 -24.51 9.37 -1.15
CA VAL A 330 -25.70 9.42 -2.02
C VAL A 330 -25.33 8.98 -3.43
N ILE A 331 -25.54 7.69 -3.72
CA ILE A 331 -25.05 7.02 -4.95
C ILE A 331 -25.59 7.67 -6.24
N GLY A 332 -26.80 8.23 -6.24
CA GLY A 332 -27.36 8.87 -7.43
C GLY A 332 -26.78 10.25 -7.77
N ARG A 333 -26.10 10.92 -6.83
CA ARG A 333 -25.61 12.30 -6.98
C ARG A 333 -24.09 12.36 -6.91
N ASP A 334 -23.53 11.74 -5.87
CA ASP A 334 -22.14 11.92 -5.48
C ASP A 334 -21.13 11.51 -6.57
N PRO A 335 -21.34 10.45 -7.38
CA PRO A 335 -20.44 10.11 -8.47
C PRO A 335 -20.26 11.24 -9.49
N HIS A 336 -21.33 11.98 -9.83
CA HIS A 336 -21.26 13.11 -10.75
C HIS A 336 -20.48 14.28 -10.14
N VAL A 337 -20.71 14.55 -8.85
CA VAL A 337 -19.98 15.59 -8.09
C VAL A 337 -18.49 15.24 -8.02
N VAL A 338 -18.16 13.99 -7.69
CA VAL A 338 -16.77 13.49 -7.65
C VAL A 338 -16.11 13.65 -9.02
N LEU A 339 -16.78 13.28 -10.11
CA LEU A 339 -16.23 13.41 -11.46
C LEU A 339 -15.93 14.87 -11.81
N LEU A 340 -16.86 15.79 -11.53
CA LEU A 340 -16.69 17.23 -11.76
C LEU A 340 -15.53 17.80 -10.94
N LEU A 341 -15.46 17.47 -9.64
CA LEU A 341 -14.38 17.89 -8.76
C LEU A 341 -13.02 17.31 -9.21
N THR A 342 -12.99 16.05 -9.66
CA THR A 342 -11.78 15.44 -10.23
C THR A 342 -11.31 16.22 -11.44
N ALA A 343 -12.20 16.47 -12.41
CA ALA A 343 -11.87 17.18 -13.64
C ALA A 343 -11.37 18.60 -13.36
N ALA A 344 -12.08 19.35 -12.52
CA ALA A 344 -11.69 20.70 -12.12
C ALA A 344 -10.31 20.72 -11.43
N THR A 345 -10.06 19.78 -10.51
CA THR A 345 -8.79 19.67 -9.78
C THR A 345 -7.63 19.35 -10.72
N LEU A 346 -7.82 18.41 -11.66
CA LEU A 346 -6.82 18.07 -12.67
C LEU A 346 -6.53 19.23 -13.63
N VAL A 347 -7.55 19.99 -14.03
CA VAL A 347 -7.39 21.21 -14.83
C VAL A 347 -6.55 22.26 -14.09
N VAL A 348 -6.85 22.49 -12.81
CA VAL A 348 -6.04 23.39 -11.95
C VAL A 348 -4.58 22.92 -11.91
N GLY A 349 -4.35 21.63 -11.66
CA GLY A 349 -3.00 21.05 -11.68
C GLY A 349 -2.26 21.28 -12.99
N LEU A 350 -2.95 21.09 -14.13
CA LEU A 350 -2.37 21.29 -15.46
C LEU A 350 -2.04 22.77 -15.71
N VAL A 351 -2.93 23.68 -15.33
CA VAL A 351 -2.69 25.14 -15.45
C VAL A 351 -1.48 25.56 -14.62
N LEU A 352 -1.35 25.05 -13.39
CA LEU A 352 -0.20 25.34 -12.53
C LEU A 352 1.11 24.81 -13.13
N GLU A 353 1.09 23.61 -13.71
CA GLU A 353 2.24 23.03 -14.41
C GLU A 353 2.65 23.85 -15.64
N LEU A 354 1.69 24.28 -16.47
CA LEU A 354 1.95 25.12 -17.63
C LEU A 354 2.53 26.48 -17.21
N ARG A 355 2.01 27.09 -16.13
CA ARG A 355 2.55 28.33 -15.56
C ARG A 355 3.98 28.15 -15.05
N TYR A 356 4.25 27.08 -14.32
CA TYR A 356 5.60 26.76 -13.83
C TYR A 356 6.60 26.59 -14.98
N ARG A 357 6.26 25.78 -16.00
CA ARG A 357 7.12 25.58 -17.16
C ARG A 357 7.38 26.86 -17.94
N ARG A 358 6.37 27.73 -18.09
CA ARG A 358 6.53 29.03 -18.72
C ARG A 358 7.51 29.92 -17.95
N ARG A 359 7.40 29.98 -16.61
CA ARG A 359 8.34 30.73 -15.76
C ARG A 359 9.77 30.20 -15.88
N GLN A 360 9.96 28.88 -15.90
CA GLN A 360 11.27 28.26 -16.07
C GLN A 360 11.90 28.62 -17.42
N LYS A 361 11.15 28.51 -18.52
CA LYS A 361 11.63 28.89 -19.85
C LYS A 361 12.03 30.37 -19.93
N LEU A 362 11.25 31.26 -19.31
CA LEU A 362 11.56 32.69 -19.26
C LEU A 362 12.83 32.96 -18.43
N ALA A 363 13.00 32.27 -17.29
CA ALA A 363 14.19 32.37 -16.47
C ALA A 363 15.44 31.84 -17.20
N GLU A 364 15.33 30.72 -17.92
CA GLU A 364 16.41 30.17 -18.75
C GLU A 364 16.79 31.13 -19.90
N ALA A 365 15.80 31.78 -20.53
CA ALA A 365 16.05 32.77 -21.60
C ALA A 365 16.68 34.07 -21.09
N ALA A 366 16.39 34.47 -19.84
CA ALA A 366 16.96 35.65 -19.19
C ALA A 366 18.33 35.40 -18.55
N ALA A 367 18.78 34.13 -18.48
CA ALA A 367 20.07 33.79 -17.88
C ALA A 367 21.24 34.33 -18.74
N PRO A 368 22.27 34.94 -18.13
CA PRO A 368 23.46 35.39 -18.86
C PRO A 368 24.11 34.23 -19.61
N ARG A 369 24.57 34.45 -20.85
CA ARG A 369 25.34 33.42 -21.57
C ARG A 369 26.60 33.08 -20.77
N PRO A 370 26.96 31.79 -20.63
CA PRO A 370 28.19 31.42 -19.96
C PRO A 370 29.38 32.05 -20.69
N ALA A 371 30.35 32.56 -19.91
CA ALA A 371 31.57 33.12 -20.46
C ALA A 371 32.25 32.09 -21.38
N PRO A 372 32.79 32.50 -22.54
CA PRO A 372 33.50 31.59 -23.43
C PRO A 372 34.61 30.88 -22.65
N ARG A 373 34.70 29.55 -22.79
CA ARG A 373 35.78 28.78 -22.17
C ARG A 373 37.12 29.35 -22.63
N PRO A 374 38.10 29.58 -21.73
CA PRO A 374 39.42 30.02 -22.13
C PRO A 374 40.00 29.02 -23.14
N ALA A 375 40.59 29.55 -24.22
CA ALA A 375 41.22 28.72 -25.24
C ALA A 375 42.28 27.81 -24.59
N PRO A 376 42.38 26.54 -24.98
CA PRO A 376 43.42 25.66 -24.46
C PRO A 376 44.77 26.33 -24.72
N ALA A 377 45.54 26.54 -23.65
CA ALA A 377 46.88 27.09 -23.73
C ALA A 377 47.67 26.24 -24.72
N ARG A 378 48.09 26.84 -25.84
CA ARG A 378 49.07 26.21 -26.73
C ARG A 378 50.30 25.93 -25.88
N ALA A 379 50.59 24.66 -25.64
CA ALA A 379 51.87 24.24 -25.11
C ALA A 379 52.94 24.81 -26.06
N ALA A 380 53.70 25.79 -25.57
CA ALA A 380 54.91 26.23 -26.25
C ALA A 380 55.87 25.03 -26.21
N ALA A 381 56.05 24.38 -27.37
CA ALA A 381 57.16 23.47 -27.57
C ALA A 381 58.43 24.34 -27.61
N GLY A 382 59.22 24.26 -26.54
CA GLY A 382 60.59 24.75 -26.45
C GLY A 382 61.54 23.58 -26.40
#